data_AF-N8Q0R2-F1
#
_entry.id   AF-N8Q0R2-F1
#
_cell.length_a   1.000
_cell.length_b   1.000
_cell.length_c   1.000
_cell.angle_alpha   90.00
_cell.angle_beta   90.00
_cell.angle_gamma   90.00
#
_symmetry.space_group_name_H-M   'P 1'
#
loop_
_entity.id
_entity.type
_entity.pdbx_description
1 polymer ?
#
loop_
_entity_poly.entity_id
_entity_poly.type
_entity_poly.pdbx_seq_one_letter_code
_entity_poly.pdbx_strand_id
1 'polypeptide(L)'
;MPEHYTEPVTAVYSCMAGTNQKNPRCIALDGTIGQQVSCGMYEQRSSSCKEVQIADEQCNKARIAHNMLPFVQIETDEADNDDSFEYVS
;
A
#
# COMPACT_ATOMS: atom_id res chain seq x y z
N MET A 1 -9.15 -4.03 -16.72
CA MET A 1 -9.64 -4.55 -15.42
C MET A 1 -10.80 -5.49 -15.71
N PRO A 2 -10.77 -6.76 -15.24
CA PRO A 2 -11.83 -7.74 -15.51
C PRO A 2 -13.15 -7.41 -14.78
N GLU A 3 -14.29 -7.75 -15.38
CA GLU A 3 -15.62 -7.37 -14.89
C GLU A 3 -15.96 -7.93 -13.50
N HIS A 4 -15.51 -9.14 -13.18
CA HIS A 4 -15.84 -9.80 -11.90
C HIS A 4 -15.11 -9.22 -10.69
N TYR A 5 -14.16 -8.30 -10.89
CA TYR A 5 -13.45 -7.62 -9.80
C TYR A 5 -14.10 -6.30 -9.37
N THR A 6 -15.19 -5.90 -9.99
CA THR A 6 -15.91 -4.67 -9.65
C THR A 6 -17.37 -4.92 -9.32
N GLU A 7 -17.95 -4.04 -8.50
CA GLU A 7 -19.37 -4.01 -8.20
C GLU A 7 -19.93 -2.59 -8.35
N PRO A 8 -21.15 -2.44 -8.91
CA PRO A 8 -21.78 -1.13 -9.05
C PRO A 8 -22.20 -0.59 -7.69
N VAL A 9 -21.87 0.68 -7.43
CA VAL A 9 -22.30 1.40 -6.22
C VAL A 9 -23.48 2.31 -6.55
N THR A 10 -23.45 2.92 -7.74
CA THR A 10 -24.54 3.72 -8.32
C THR A 10 -24.65 3.42 -9.81
N ALA A 11 -25.54 4.12 -10.52
CA ALA A 11 -25.67 4.00 -11.97
C ALA A 11 -24.40 4.42 -12.76
N VAL A 12 -23.50 5.21 -12.16
CA VAL A 12 -22.31 5.76 -12.84
C VAL A 12 -21.00 5.46 -12.11
N TYR A 13 -21.06 4.99 -10.86
CA TYR A 13 -19.88 4.67 -10.06
C TYR A 13 -19.84 3.19 -9.72
N SER A 14 -18.64 2.62 -9.80
CA SER A 14 -18.32 1.26 -9.37
C SER A 14 -17.13 1.28 -8.43
N CYS A 15 -17.04 0.26 -7.59
CA CYS A 15 -15.90 0.05 -6.70
C CYS A 15 -15.34 -1.36 -6.87
N MET A 16 -14.19 -1.64 -6.24
CA MET A 16 -13.62 -2.97 -6.23
C MET A 16 -14.50 -3.91 -5.40
N ALA A 17 -14.86 -5.06 -5.97
CA ALA A 17 -15.69 -6.04 -5.28
C ALA A 17 -15.08 -6.45 -3.92
N GLY A 18 -15.91 -6.46 -2.89
CA GLY A 18 -15.50 -6.76 -1.50
C GLY A 18 -14.99 -5.55 -0.71
N THR A 19 -14.93 -4.35 -1.33
CA THR A 19 -14.54 -3.11 -0.64
C THR A 19 -15.73 -2.27 -0.17
N ASN A 20 -16.94 -2.50 -0.68
CA ASN A 20 -18.15 -1.77 -0.28
C ASN A 20 -18.79 -2.33 1.01
N GLN A 21 -18.01 -2.45 2.09
CA GLN A 21 -18.46 -3.00 3.36
C GLN A 21 -17.66 -2.43 4.54
N LYS A 22 -18.15 -2.64 5.77
CA LYS A 22 -17.53 -2.10 7.00
C LYS A 22 -16.06 -2.51 7.17
N ASN A 23 -15.73 -3.74 6.81
CA ASN A 23 -14.36 -4.28 6.85
C ASN A 23 -13.92 -4.58 5.41
N PRO A 24 -13.41 -3.59 4.66
CA PRO A 24 -13.13 -3.74 3.23
C PRO A 24 -12.04 -4.77 2.98
N ARG A 25 -12.28 -5.72 2.09
CA ARG A 25 -11.30 -6.69 1.62
C ARG A 25 -11.56 -7.02 0.16
N CYS A 26 -10.75 -6.44 -0.73
CA CYS A 26 -10.84 -6.70 -2.17
C CYS A 26 -10.70 -8.19 -2.47
N ILE A 27 -11.56 -8.75 -3.31
CA ILE A 27 -11.52 -10.17 -3.68
C ILE A 27 -10.23 -10.56 -4.42
N ALA A 28 -9.51 -9.60 -4.99
CA ALA A 28 -8.22 -9.82 -5.64
C ALA A 28 -7.04 -9.89 -4.66
N LEU A 29 -7.25 -9.59 -3.37
CA LEU A 29 -6.20 -9.62 -2.36
C LEU A 29 -6.01 -11.05 -1.85
N ASP A 30 -4.91 -11.66 -2.25
CA ASP A 30 -4.52 -12.99 -1.81
C ASP A 30 -3.57 -12.93 -0.60
N GLY A 31 -3.61 -13.96 0.23
CA GLY A 31 -2.80 -14.10 1.43
C GLY A 31 -3.35 -13.42 2.70
N THR A 32 -2.48 -13.30 3.70
CA THR A 32 -2.82 -12.87 5.07
C THR A 32 -2.16 -11.54 5.41
N ILE A 33 -2.97 -10.53 5.75
CA ILE A 33 -2.49 -9.20 6.11
C ILE A 33 -1.64 -9.28 7.38
N GLY A 34 -0.50 -8.59 7.38
CA GLY A 34 0.50 -8.67 8.45
C GLY A 34 1.48 -9.85 8.30
N GLN A 35 1.29 -10.71 7.29
CA GLN A 35 2.21 -11.78 6.93
C GLN A 35 2.67 -11.57 5.48
N GLN A 36 2.04 -12.27 4.53
CA GLN A 36 2.32 -12.17 3.11
C GLN A 36 1.01 -11.94 2.35
N VAL A 37 0.98 -10.91 1.52
CA VAL A 37 -0.15 -10.59 0.65
C VAL A 37 0.32 -10.22 -0.75
N SER A 38 -0.54 -10.44 -1.74
CA SER A 38 -0.33 -9.97 -3.12
C SER A 38 -1.66 -9.72 -3.80
N CYS A 39 -1.68 -8.85 -4.82
CA CYS A 39 -2.86 -8.70 -5.68
C CYS A 39 -2.81 -9.73 -6.81
N GLY A 40 -3.81 -10.61 -6.89
CA GLY A 40 -3.93 -11.65 -7.93
C GLY A 40 -4.14 -11.11 -9.36
N MET A 41 -4.34 -9.80 -9.51
CA MET A 41 -4.44 -9.13 -10.82
C MET A 41 -3.58 -7.85 -10.86
N TYR A 42 -2.37 -7.92 -10.28
CA TYR A 42 -1.47 -6.77 -10.10
C TYR A 42 -1.29 -5.92 -11.37
N GLU A 43 -1.03 -6.52 -12.53
CA GLU A 43 -0.85 -5.77 -13.79
C GLU A 43 -2.11 -5.05 -14.27
N GLN A 44 -3.29 -5.56 -13.93
CA GLN A 44 -4.58 -5.09 -14.44
C GLN A 44 -5.33 -4.18 -13.46
N ARG A 45 -4.66 -3.74 -12.38
CA ARG A 45 -5.22 -2.83 -11.37
C ARG A 45 -5.81 -1.56 -12.00
N SER A 46 -6.90 -1.06 -11.39
CA SER A 46 -7.45 0.27 -11.70
C SER A 46 -6.42 1.37 -11.41
N SER A 47 -6.65 2.57 -11.97
CA SER A 47 -5.83 3.75 -11.64
C SER A 47 -5.83 4.04 -10.15
N SER A 48 -6.97 3.96 -9.49
CA SER A 48 -7.10 4.15 -8.04
C SER A 48 -6.21 3.21 -7.22
N CYS A 49 -6.07 1.94 -7.63
CA CYS A 49 -5.16 0.99 -6.96
C CYS A 49 -3.68 1.17 -7.36
N LYS A 50 -3.38 1.90 -8.43
CA LYS A 50 -2.01 2.22 -8.85
C LYS A 50 -1.49 3.50 -8.20
N GLU A 51 -2.39 4.42 -7.86
CA GLU A 51 -2.08 5.70 -7.22
C GLU A 51 -1.57 5.52 -5.78
N VAL A 52 -2.03 4.50 -5.05
CA VAL A 52 -1.58 4.20 -3.68
C VAL A 52 -0.10 3.82 -3.66
N GLN A 53 0.70 4.59 -2.94
CA GLN A 53 2.14 4.37 -2.74
C GLN A 53 2.45 3.84 -1.34
N ILE A 54 3.63 3.25 -1.19
CA ILE A 54 4.14 2.84 0.11
C ILE A 54 4.28 4.09 1.00
N ALA A 55 3.82 3.98 2.26
CA ALA A 55 3.89 5.03 3.28
C ALA A 55 3.06 6.29 3.01
N ASP A 56 2.19 6.30 2.00
CA ASP A 56 1.23 7.40 1.81
C ASP A 56 0.08 7.35 2.85
N GLU A 57 -0.81 8.35 2.78
CA GLU A 57 -1.96 8.45 3.68
C GLU A 57 -2.86 7.22 3.61
N GLN A 58 -3.13 6.70 2.42
CA GLN A 58 -4.06 5.59 2.22
C GLN A 58 -3.47 4.25 2.66
N CYS A 59 -2.16 4.06 2.49
CA CYS A 59 -1.35 2.97 3.02
C CYS A 59 -1.37 3.00 4.55
N ASN A 60 -1.06 4.14 5.16
CA ASN A 60 -1.04 4.27 6.62
C ASN A 60 -2.42 4.09 7.24
N LYS A 61 -3.48 4.62 6.61
CA LYS A 61 -4.87 4.35 6.99
C LYS A 61 -5.19 2.85 7.01
N ALA A 62 -4.78 2.11 5.97
CA ALA A 62 -4.96 0.66 5.92
C ALA A 62 -4.16 -0.05 7.02
N ARG A 63 -2.92 0.39 7.29
CA ARG A 63 -2.08 -0.17 8.35
C ARG A 63 -2.75 -0.02 9.72
N ILE A 64 -3.22 1.17 10.05
CA ILE A 64 -3.92 1.45 11.31
C ILE A 64 -5.19 0.59 11.43
N ALA A 65 -5.99 0.49 10.37
CA ALA A 65 -7.20 -0.33 10.36
C ALA A 65 -6.94 -1.83 10.63
N HIS A 66 -5.71 -2.29 10.33
CA HIS A 66 -5.25 -3.66 10.57
C HIS A 66 -4.33 -3.79 11.80
N ASN A 67 -4.34 -2.81 12.71
CA ASN A 67 -3.51 -2.78 13.93
C ASN A 67 -2.00 -2.88 13.66
N MET A 68 -1.55 -2.38 12.51
CA MET A 68 -0.14 -2.26 12.16
C MET A 68 0.35 -0.83 12.43
N LEU A 69 1.62 -0.70 12.83
CA LEU A 69 2.25 0.61 13.00
C LEU A 69 2.30 1.35 11.65
N PRO A 70 1.87 2.61 11.55
CA PRO A 70 2.06 3.38 10.33
C PRO A 70 3.55 3.57 10.03
N PHE A 71 3.88 3.84 8.78
CA PHE A 71 5.24 4.26 8.44
C PHE A 71 5.47 5.68 8.95
N VAL A 72 6.62 5.87 9.61
CA VAL A 72 7.11 7.19 10.05
C VAL A 72 8.30 7.53 9.18
N GLN A 73 8.34 8.76 8.65
CA GLN A 73 9.53 9.24 7.95
C GLN A 73 10.61 9.54 8.98
N ILE A 74 11.78 8.95 8.78
CA ILE A 74 12.98 9.24 9.56
C ILE A 74 13.82 10.15 8.68
N GLU A 75 14.21 11.30 9.21
CA GLU A 75 15.20 12.16 8.56
C GLU A 75 16.51 11.38 8.51
N THR A 76 17.00 11.11 7.31
CA THR A 76 18.35 10.58 7.13
C THR A 76 19.29 11.76 7.17
N ASP A 77 20.06 11.88 8.25
CA ASP A 77 21.21 12.79 8.26
C ASP A 77 22.09 12.41 7.06
N GLU A 78 22.45 13.41 6.24
CA GLU A 78 23.39 13.22 5.14
C GLU A 78 24.67 12.61 5.72
N ALA A 79 25.12 11.50 5.15
CA ALA A 79 26.36 10.87 5.59
C ALA A 79 27.52 11.82 5.25
N ASP A 80 27.91 12.67 6.20
CA ASP A 80 29.21 13.32 6.17
C ASP A 80 30.25 12.22 6.35
N ASN A 81 30.83 11.77 5.24
CA ASN A 81 32.05 10.98 5.30
C ASN A 81 33.12 11.90 5.91
N ASP A 82 33.44 11.65 7.18
CA ASP A 82 34.59 12.28 7.83
C ASP A 82 35.86 11.80 7.13
N ASP A 83 36.29 12.55 6.10
CA ASP A 83 37.54 12.32 5.35
C ASP A 83 38.80 12.57 6.22
N SER A 84 38.65 12.82 7.53
CA SER A 84 39.74 13.00 8.49
C SER A 84 40.22 11.68 9.11
N PHE A 85 40.61 10.70 8.30
CA PHE A 85 41.40 9.57 8.80
C PHE A 85 42.89 9.83 8.52
N GLU A 86 43.60 10.41 9.51
CA GLU A 86 45.05 10.57 9.41
C GLU A 86 45.74 9.19 9.32
N TYR A 87 46.49 8.97 8.24
CA TYR A 87 47.30 7.78 8.04
C TYR A 87 48.40 7.70 9.11
N VAL A 88 48.37 6.64 9.93
CA VAL A 88 49.49 6.30 10.81
C VAL A 88 50.60 5.69 9.95
N SER A 89 51.75 6.37 9.89
CA SER A 89 52.99 5.90 9.24
C SER A 89 53.80 4.97 10.13
#